data_AF-A0A2G2L9N2-F1
#
_entry.id   AF-A0A2G2L9N2-F1
#
_cell.length_a   1.000
_cell.length_b   1.000
_cell.length_c   1.000
_cell.angle_alpha   90.00
_cell.angle_beta   90.00
_cell.angle_gamma   90.00
#
_symmetry.space_group_name_H-M   'P 1'
#
loop_
_entity.id
_entity.type
_entity.pdbx_description
1 polymer ?
#
loop_
_entity_poly.entity_id
_entity_poly.type
_entity_poly.pdbx_seq_one_letter_code
_entity_poly.pdbx_strand_id
1 'polypeptide(L)'
;MFNQFKMLFFAVIICGLTACGGSSSTQEPEVATTPPDPGTECTTQDEDDPDEDCGTLLLGLTDADGDFLTYSVNVVGLELTRADGVTVSILPTSQTIDFADYVEVSELAAAASIPVGIYTSGTITLDYTNADVQVEKGGESNSALMLDTDGVVLTTETLALQLDEGNRLVIARRRPALFEIDFNLAASHTVNLESDPIEVTTEPYIIAEVDPIINKEFRVRGPLIRVDEAESYFRIAVRPFHHQSSRNGGVNETTNDDTNFEIDGEAYLGADGLTQMASMPEGTPTITFGVFNRSEDSFTAISVVAGSSVPGAEFDGATGGVVIARDGNTLRVKGASVIRTDGQVIFDDGISIIVADTTKVFKNRRITEELTIADISVGQSINVLGNMTQDGDELILDATEGVVKMNITFASGHTVSNDGATLTLDLQALQGRRPGTFDFSGTGIDSTFDADVDNYEFNIDGFTVSGVEANDPVRVSGYVAPFATAPADFNALTVINYAEARSQIFVNWPDGDDVIAFSEITSESLIINTDNEGEGAVYTLIQGGIRTDISTFENAVVIQPKGTRGLFTIKTESGITVFSNFADFTSFLQLKLDEGSVIDLMHTNGGFSLDSSILSAVKVAIKLK
;
A
#
# COMPACT_ATOMS: atom_id res chain seq x y z
N MET A 1 -19.64 -56.12 -5.63
CA MET A 1 -19.24 -57.52 -5.35
C MET A 1 -17.83 -57.43 -4.78
N PHE A 2 -17.48 -57.52 -3.49
CA PHE A 2 -18.04 -57.93 -2.18
C PHE A 2 -17.30 -57.03 -1.13
N ASN A 3 -17.98 -56.36 -0.18
CA ASN A 3 -18.12 -56.72 1.27
C ASN A 3 -16.78 -56.93 2.03
N GLN A 4 -16.54 -56.53 3.30
CA GLN A 4 -17.33 -55.90 4.37
C GLN A 4 -16.43 -55.71 5.64
N PHE A 5 -16.75 -54.70 6.47
CA PHE A 5 -16.87 -54.69 7.95
C PHE A 5 -15.80 -55.27 8.93
N LYS A 6 -15.49 -54.48 9.98
CA LYS A 6 -15.29 -54.89 11.41
C LYS A 6 -15.14 -53.62 12.29
N MET A 7 -16.18 -53.14 13.01
CA MET A 7 -16.55 -53.40 14.42
C MET A 7 -15.35 -53.57 15.39
N LEU A 8 -15.05 -52.61 16.26
CA LEU A 8 -15.62 -52.30 17.60
C LEU A 8 -15.20 -53.29 18.69
N PHE A 9 -14.41 -52.84 19.68
CA PHE A 9 -14.38 -53.46 21.01
C PHE A 9 -14.28 -52.41 22.11
N PHE A 10 -15.27 -52.45 22.98
CA PHE A 10 -15.51 -51.67 24.18
C PHE A 10 -14.82 -52.39 25.36
N ALA A 11 -14.12 -51.69 26.24
CA ALA A 11 -13.67 -52.22 27.52
C ALA A 11 -14.06 -51.25 28.65
N VAL A 12 -14.98 -51.74 29.48
CA VAL A 12 -15.55 -51.11 30.68
C VAL A 12 -14.66 -51.44 31.88
N ILE A 13 -14.30 -50.44 32.68
CA ILE A 13 -13.94 -50.63 34.10
C ILE A 13 -14.74 -49.62 34.93
N ILE A 14 -15.48 -50.15 35.90
CA ILE A 14 -16.34 -49.48 36.86
C ILE A 14 -15.74 -49.62 38.28
N CYS A 15 -16.07 -48.63 39.13
CA CYS A 15 -15.94 -48.50 40.59
C CYS A 15 -14.71 -47.68 41.06
N GLY A 16 -14.85 -46.65 41.91
CA GLY A 16 -15.94 -46.35 42.83
C GLY A 16 -16.03 -44.87 43.25
N LEU A 17 -17.26 -44.52 43.63
CA LEU A 17 -17.69 -43.25 44.22
C LEU A 17 -17.09 -43.05 45.63
N THR A 18 -16.54 -41.87 45.87
CA THR A 18 -16.71 -41.15 47.15
C THR A 18 -17.02 -39.69 46.85
N ALA A 19 -18.20 -39.27 47.29
CA ALA A 19 -18.70 -37.92 47.21
C ALA A 19 -17.96 -36.99 48.19
N CYS A 20 -17.66 -35.77 47.74
CA CYS A 20 -17.78 -34.57 48.58
C CYS A 20 -18.11 -33.40 47.67
N GLY A 21 -19.25 -32.76 47.94
CA GLY A 21 -19.84 -31.73 47.09
C GLY A 21 -19.08 -30.40 47.13
N GLY A 22 -19.09 -29.73 45.98
CA GLY A 22 -18.75 -28.33 45.82
C GLY A 22 -19.27 -27.89 44.46
N SER A 23 -20.32 -27.06 44.47
CA SER A 23 -21.03 -26.54 43.30
C SER A 23 -20.08 -25.91 42.27
N SER A 24 -19.88 -26.55 41.12
CA SER A 24 -19.25 -25.93 39.94
C SER A 24 -20.32 -25.30 39.07
N SER A 25 -20.47 -23.98 39.14
CA SER A 25 -21.12 -23.20 38.10
C SER A 25 -20.24 -23.24 36.84
N THR A 26 -20.80 -23.73 35.75
CA THR A 26 -20.26 -23.57 34.39
C THR A 26 -20.13 -22.07 34.12
N GLN A 27 -18.90 -21.56 33.98
CA GLN A 27 -18.66 -20.17 33.59
C GLN A 27 -18.71 -20.12 32.05
N GLU A 28 -19.86 -19.72 31.52
CA GLU A 28 -19.95 -19.14 30.17
C GLU A 28 -19.02 -17.92 30.08
N PRO A 29 -18.51 -17.57 28.88
CA PRO A 29 -17.77 -16.32 28.70
C PRO A 29 -18.65 -15.15 29.15
N GLU A 30 -18.17 -14.39 30.16
CA GLU A 30 -18.82 -13.17 30.61
C GLU A 30 -18.80 -12.14 29.48
N VAL A 31 -19.92 -12.01 28.78
CA VAL A 31 -20.27 -10.76 28.12
C VAL A 31 -20.53 -9.76 29.24
N ALA A 32 -19.70 -8.73 29.35
CA ALA A 32 -19.86 -7.68 30.34
C ALA A 32 -21.31 -7.14 30.29
N THR A 33 -22.10 -7.39 31.34
CA THR A 33 -23.52 -6.98 31.43
C THR A 33 -23.70 -5.55 31.94
N THR A 34 -22.62 -4.88 32.31
CA THR A 34 -22.60 -3.45 32.62
C THR A 34 -22.14 -2.69 31.39
N PRO A 35 -22.92 -1.70 30.91
CA PRO A 35 -22.42 -0.76 29.92
C PRO A 35 -21.09 -0.18 30.43
N PRO A 36 -20.04 -0.09 29.59
CA PRO A 36 -18.82 0.60 29.97
C PRO A 36 -19.19 2.02 30.42
N ASP A 37 -18.51 2.52 31.46
CA ASP A 37 -18.72 3.89 31.93
C ASP A 37 -18.48 4.85 30.75
N PRO A 38 -19.44 5.71 30.37
CA PRO A 38 -19.25 6.68 29.31
C PRO A 38 -18.11 7.68 29.58
N GLY A 39 -17.53 7.67 30.80
CA GLY A 39 -16.35 8.45 31.18
C GLY A 39 -15.02 7.69 31.28
N THR A 40 -14.89 6.44 30.83
CA THR A 40 -13.59 5.73 30.84
C THR A 40 -12.61 6.42 29.87
N GLU A 41 -11.60 7.09 30.41
CA GLU A 41 -10.48 7.63 29.63
C GLU A 41 -9.47 6.52 29.34
N CYS A 42 -9.54 5.95 28.13
CA CYS A 42 -8.50 5.07 27.64
C CYS A 42 -7.29 5.90 27.20
N THR A 43 -6.13 5.58 27.76
CA THR A 43 -4.87 6.22 27.36
C THR A 43 -4.05 5.24 26.53
N THR A 44 -3.68 5.65 25.32
CA THR A 44 -2.73 4.90 24.48
C THR A 44 -1.36 4.89 25.17
N GLN A 45 -0.83 3.68 25.37
CA GLN A 45 0.45 3.46 26.03
C GLN A 45 1.25 2.42 25.26
N ASP A 46 2.56 2.43 25.48
CA ASP A 46 3.48 1.52 24.81
C ASP A 46 3.48 0.13 25.43
N GLU A 47 2.91 -0.09 26.61
CA GLU A 47 2.89 -1.38 27.31
C GLU A 47 1.62 -2.20 27.04
N ASP A 48 1.69 -3.52 27.26
CA ASP A 48 0.70 -4.53 26.84
C ASP A 48 -0.60 -4.59 27.68
N ASP A 49 -0.90 -3.60 28.51
CA ASP A 49 -2.03 -3.69 29.46
C ASP A 49 -3.00 -2.51 29.31
N PRO A 50 -3.91 -2.53 28.31
CA PRO A 50 -5.00 -1.58 28.28
C PRO A 50 -5.90 -1.81 29.50
N ASP A 51 -6.38 -0.72 30.13
CA ASP A 51 -7.32 -0.79 31.26
C ASP A 51 -8.49 -1.74 30.96
N GLU A 52 -9.14 -2.30 32.00
CA GLU A 52 -10.15 -3.34 31.80
C GLU A 52 -11.30 -2.92 30.86
N ASP A 53 -11.60 -1.63 30.73
CA ASP A 53 -12.65 -1.11 29.84
C ASP A 53 -12.15 -0.63 28.47
N CYS A 54 -10.89 -0.89 28.14
CA CYS A 54 -10.23 -0.51 26.90
C CYS A 54 -9.91 -1.74 26.05
N GLY A 55 -9.86 -1.52 24.73
CA GLY A 55 -9.33 -2.47 23.76
C GLY A 55 -8.33 -1.77 22.83
N THR A 56 -7.66 -2.55 21.99
CA THR A 56 -6.63 -2.05 21.08
C THR A 56 -7.20 -1.91 19.67
N LEU A 57 -7.00 -0.74 19.07
CA LEU A 57 -7.23 -0.49 17.65
C LEU A 57 -5.87 -0.36 16.94
N LEU A 58 -5.59 -1.27 16.02
CA LEU A 58 -4.49 -1.15 15.07
C LEU A 58 -5.01 -0.33 13.88
N LEU A 59 -4.49 0.89 13.73
CA LEU A 59 -4.82 1.78 12.62
C LEU A 59 -3.75 1.66 11.53
N GLY A 60 -4.11 1.09 10.39
CA GLY A 60 -3.28 1.08 9.19
C GLY A 60 -3.67 2.20 8.22
N LEU A 61 -2.70 2.80 7.55
CA LEU A 61 -2.92 3.70 6.41
C LEU A 61 -2.33 3.06 5.16
N THR A 62 -3.11 3.10 4.09
CA THR A 62 -2.72 2.54 2.78
C THR A 62 -3.29 3.41 1.66
N ASP A 63 -2.72 3.26 0.48
CA ASP A 63 -3.26 3.84 -0.75
C ASP A 63 -3.37 2.81 -1.89
N ALA A 64 -3.92 3.19 -3.04
CA ALA A 64 -3.90 2.41 -4.27
C ALA A 64 -2.93 3.03 -5.31
N ASP A 65 -2.54 2.27 -6.33
CA ASP A 65 -1.77 2.80 -7.47
C ASP A 65 -2.45 4.09 -7.99
N GLY A 66 -1.70 5.18 -8.14
CA GLY A 66 -2.20 6.50 -8.55
C GLY A 66 -1.28 7.26 -9.52
N ASP A 67 -1.66 8.50 -9.85
CA ASP A 67 -0.95 9.38 -10.80
C ASP A 67 0.09 10.32 -10.13
N PHE A 68 0.26 10.21 -8.82
CA PHE A 68 1.08 11.13 -8.02
C PHE A 68 2.49 10.57 -7.80
N LEU A 69 3.50 11.41 -8.01
CA LEU A 69 4.88 11.15 -7.58
C LEU A 69 5.05 11.40 -6.08
N THR A 70 4.30 12.37 -5.56
CA THR A 70 4.23 12.77 -4.15
C THR A 70 2.81 13.23 -3.88
N TYR A 71 2.24 12.80 -2.77
CA TYR A 71 0.97 13.32 -2.26
C TYR A 71 1.13 13.55 -0.76
N SER A 72 1.89 14.59 -0.42
CA SER A 72 2.17 14.96 0.97
C SER A 72 1.12 15.94 1.48
N VAL A 73 0.36 15.54 2.50
CA VAL A 73 -0.68 16.36 3.13
C VAL A 73 -0.65 16.16 4.65
N ASN A 74 -1.11 17.16 5.41
CA ASN A 74 -1.22 17.02 6.86
C ASN A 74 -2.52 16.32 7.23
N VAL A 75 -2.44 15.17 7.91
CA VAL A 75 -3.57 14.58 8.64
C VAL A 75 -3.63 15.18 10.03
N VAL A 76 -4.58 16.09 10.25
CA VAL A 76 -4.71 16.87 11.49
C VAL A 76 -5.37 16.07 12.60
N GLY A 77 -6.29 15.18 12.24
CA GLY A 77 -7.02 14.38 13.22
C GLY A 77 -7.79 13.24 12.60
N LEU A 78 -7.93 12.17 13.38
CA LEU A 78 -8.82 11.05 13.10
C LEU A 78 -9.67 10.79 14.34
N GLU A 79 -10.99 10.82 14.17
CA GLU A 79 -11.95 10.56 15.23
C GLU A 79 -12.88 9.40 14.86
N LEU A 80 -13.21 8.56 15.83
CA LEU A 80 -14.20 7.50 15.70
C LEU A 80 -15.36 7.77 16.66
N THR A 81 -16.58 7.56 16.19
CA THR A 81 -17.81 7.73 16.98
C THR A 81 -18.43 6.36 17.28
N ARG A 82 -18.58 6.09 18.58
CA ARG A 82 -19.22 4.90 19.12
C ARG A 82 -20.74 5.00 18.97
N ALA A 83 -21.44 3.86 18.94
CA ALA A 83 -22.88 3.78 18.74
C ALA A 83 -23.72 4.54 19.80
N ASP A 84 -23.14 4.86 20.96
CA ASP A 84 -23.77 5.67 22.01
C ASP A 84 -23.47 7.18 21.88
N GLY A 85 -22.76 7.60 20.84
CA GLY A 85 -22.40 8.98 20.54
C GLY A 85 -21.09 9.45 21.17
N VAL A 86 -20.35 8.58 21.87
CA VAL A 86 -19.02 8.92 22.39
C VAL A 86 -18.01 8.98 21.24
N THR A 87 -17.30 10.11 21.12
CA THR A 87 -16.24 10.31 20.12
C THR A 87 -14.86 10.13 20.76
N VAL A 88 -13.95 9.46 20.05
CA VAL A 88 -12.59 9.18 20.50
C VAL A 88 -11.60 9.57 19.42
N SER A 89 -10.55 10.31 19.78
CA SER A 89 -9.47 10.66 18.87
C SER A 89 -8.42 9.54 18.85
N ILE A 90 -8.08 9.06 17.65
CA ILE A 90 -7.09 7.99 17.43
C ILE A 90 -5.73 8.59 17.08
N LEU A 91 -5.73 9.67 16.28
CA LEU A 91 -4.56 10.46 15.93
C LEU A 91 -4.81 11.90 16.39
N PRO A 92 -4.47 12.26 17.64
CA PRO A 92 -4.75 13.59 18.18
C PRO A 92 -3.72 14.66 17.76
N THR A 93 -2.59 14.24 17.21
CA THR A 93 -1.51 15.12 16.75
C THR A 93 -1.51 15.18 15.23
N SER A 94 -1.38 16.38 14.67
CA SER A 94 -1.20 16.55 13.22
C SER A 94 0.08 15.88 12.73
N GLN A 95 -0.02 15.19 11.59
CA GLN A 95 1.09 14.43 10.99
C GLN A 95 1.14 14.72 9.49
N THR A 96 2.33 14.97 8.95
CA THR A 96 2.53 15.09 7.51
C THR A 96 2.70 13.69 6.93
N ILE A 97 1.86 13.33 5.97
CA ILE A 97 1.80 12.00 5.40
C ILE A 97 1.91 12.14 3.88
N ASP A 98 2.91 11.47 3.29
CA ASP A 98 2.96 11.24 1.85
C ASP A 98 2.25 9.94 1.50
N PHE A 99 1.07 10.03 0.89
CA PHE A 99 0.26 8.86 0.58
C PHE A 99 0.81 8.04 -0.60
N ALA A 100 1.63 8.65 -1.47
CA ALA A 100 2.27 7.94 -2.58
C ALA A 100 3.24 6.84 -2.09
N ASP A 101 3.74 6.93 -0.86
CA ASP A 101 4.61 5.93 -0.24
C ASP A 101 3.89 4.61 0.15
N TYR A 102 2.55 4.59 0.19
CA TYR A 102 1.74 3.48 0.73
C TYR A 102 1.00 2.67 -0.34
N VAL A 103 1.42 2.80 -1.59
CA VAL A 103 0.88 2.02 -2.71
C VAL A 103 1.18 0.53 -2.56
N GLU A 104 2.35 0.17 -2.04
CA GLU A 104 2.79 -1.24 -1.91
C GLU A 104 2.81 -1.77 -0.47
N VAL A 105 2.69 -0.88 0.52
CA VAL A 105 2.73 -1.22 1.96
C VAL A 105 1.61 -0.52 2.72
N SER A 106 1.19 -1.10 3.84
CA SER A 106 0.35 -0.43 4.85
C SER A 106 1.24 0.11 5.96
N GLU A 107 1.14 1.39 6.33
CA GLU A 107 1.83 1.93 7.51
C GLU A 107 0.95 1.76 8.75
N LEU A 108 1.50 1.14 9.81
CA LEU A 108 0.82 1.14 11.10
C LEU A 108 0.96 2.52 11.75
N ALA A 109 -0.11 3.31 11.70
CA ALA A 109 -0.12 4.67 12.23
C ALA A 109 -0.27 4.72 13.76
N ALA A 110 -1.05 3.79 14.32
CA ALA A 110 -1.28 3.68 15.75
C ALA A 110 -1.69 2.26 16.20
N ALA A 111 -1.35 1.93 17.44
CA ALA A 111 -1.94 0.86 18.23
C ALA A 111 -2.67 1.51 19.43
N ALA A 112 -3.80 2.14 19.13
CA ALA A 112 -4.50 3.01 20.08
C ALA A 112 -5.32 2.22 21.11
N SER A 113 -5.26 2.64 22.37
CA SER A 113 -6.16 2.13 23.42
C SER A 113 -7.43 2.96 23.42
N ILE A 114 -8.57 2.34 23.07
CA ILE A 114 -9.87 3.03 23.02
C ILE A 114 -10.96 2.26 23.76
N PRO A 115 -12.03 2.94 24.23
CA PRO A 115 -13.12 2.29 24.95
C PRO A 115 -13.73 1.13 24.17
N VAL A 116 -14.01 0.03 24.87
CA VAL A 116 -14.71 -1.10 24.25
C VAL A 116 -16.08 -0.68 23.73
N GLY A 117 -16.49 -1.26 22.59
CA GLY A 117 -17.79 -0.99 22.00
C GLY A 117 -17.84 -1.12 20.48
N ILE A 118 -18.99 -0.73 19.93
CA ILE A 118 -19.26 -0.76 18.50
C ILE A 118 -19.16 0.66 17.97
N TYR A 119 -18.26 0.87 17.02
CA TYR A 119 -18.08 2.15 16.34
C TYR A 119 -18.84 2.14 15.01
N THR A 120 -19.51 3.26 14.71
CA THR A 120 -20.47 3.34 13.60
C THR A 120 -20.10 4.38 12.55
N SER A 121 -19.23 5.33 12.90
CA SER A 121 -18.73 6.33 11.97
C SER A 121 -17.38 6.87 12.43
N GLY A 122 -16.71 7.62 11.58
CA GLY A 122 -15.55 8.41 11.94
C GLY A 122 -15.40 9.64 11.06
N THR A 123 -14.38 10.43 11.37
CA THR A 123 -13.96 11.56 10.54
C THR A 123 -12.44 11.58 10.45
N ILE A 124 -11.93 12.07 9.33
CA ILE A 124 -10.53 12.39 9.14
C ILE A 124 -10.41 13.81 8.59
N THR A 125 -9.48 14.59 9.13
CA THR A 125 -9.27 15.98 8.71
C THR A 125 -7.92 16.13 8.04
N LEU A 126 -7.94 16.63 6.80
CA LEU A 126 -6.77 16.90 5.98
C LEU A 126 -6.54 18.41 5.89
N ASP A 127 -5.29 18.84 6.02
CA ASP A 127 -4.85 20.23 5.82
C ASP A 127 -3.87 20.30 4.65
N TYR A 128 -4.35 20.94 3.58
CA TYR A 128 -3.66 21.14 2.31
C TYR A 128 -2.85 22.44 2.26
N THR A 129 -2.86 23.27 3.31
CA THR A 129 -2.20 24.59 3.31
C THR A 129 -0.71 24.53 2.96
N ASN A 130 -0.04 23.43 3.35
CA ASN A 130 1.37 23.17 3.02
C ASN A 130 1.53 21.81 2.32
N ALA A 131 0.49 21.37 1.58
CA ALA A 131 0.59 20.13 0.83
C ALA A 131 1.65 20.25 -0.28
N ASP A 132 2.36 19.15 -0.51
CA ASP A 132 3.28 19.00 -1.63
C ASP A 132 2.76 17.85 -2.50
N VAL A 133 2.06 18.23 -3.57
CA VAL A 133 1.46 17.30 -4.52
C VAL A 133 2.14 17.46 -5.86
N GLN A 134 2.70 16.37 -6.36
CA GLN A 134 3.55 16.34 -7.55
C GLN A 134 3.03 15.29 -8.53
N VAL A 135 2.95 15.66 -9.81
CA VAL A 135 2.58 14.76 -10.90
C VAL A 135 3.65 14.74 -11.98
N GLU A 136 3.75 13.62 -12.71
CA GLU A 136 4.68 13.52 -13.83
C GLU A 136 4.07 14.14 -15.09
N LYS A 137 4.77 15.13 -15.68
CA LYS A 137 4.45 15.66 -17.01
C LYS A 137 5.72 15.70 -17.86
N GLY A 138 5.76 14.84 -18.88
CA GLY A 138 6.90 14.77 -19.80
C GLY A 138 8.20 14.26 -19.17
N GLY A 139 8.13 13.40 -18.14
CA GLY A 139 9.30 12.84 -17.44
C GLY A 139 9.85 13.74 -16.31
N GLU A 140 9.22 14.89 -16.07
CA GLU A 140 9.57 15.82 -14.99
C GLU A 140 8.45 15.90 -13.94
N SER A 141 8.84 16.06 -12.68
CA SER A 141 7.92 16.37 -11.59
C SER A 141 7.40 17.80 -11.69
N ASN A 142 6.09 17.97 -11.59
CA ASN A 142 5.43 19.26 -11.63
C ASN A 142 4.47 19.39 -10.46
N SER A 143 4.56 20.52 -9.75
CA SER A 143 3.67 20.81 -8.62
C SER A 143 2.25 21.07 -9.11
N ALA A 144 1.29 20.49 -8.40
CA ALA A 144 -0.12 20.61 -8.70
C ALA A 144 -0.84 21.52 -7.70
N LEU A 145 -1.78 22.32 -8.20
CA LEU A 145 -2.71 23.09 -7.40
C LEU A 145 -3.92 22.24 -7.05
N MET A 146 -4.15 22.03 -5.75
CA MET A 146 -5.28 21.25 -5.25
C MET A 146 -6.55 22.10 -5.20
N LEU A 147 -7.57 21.68 -5.94
CA LEU A 147 -8.88 22.33 -6.02
C LEU A 147 -9.97 21.38 -5.48
N ASP A 148 -11.05 21.93 -4.94
CA ASP A 148 -12.30 21.18 -4.72
C ASP A 148 -13.15 21.10 -6.00
N THR A 149 -14.30 20.43 -5.91
CA THR A 149 -15.22 20.28 -7.04
C THR A 149 -15.84 21.60 -7.52
N ASP A 150 -15.78 22.67 -6.74
CA ASP A 150 -16.23 24.01 -7.12
C ASP A 150 -15.09 24.85 -7.76
N GLY A 151 -13.90 24.26 -7.93
CA GLY A 151 -12.71 24.91 -8.46
C GLY A 151 -12.05 25.87 -7.47
N VAL A 152 -12.34 25.73 -6.17
CA VAL A 152 -11.75 26.53 -5.10
C VAL A 152 -10.52 25.82 -4.55
N VAL A 153 -9.45 26.57 -4.29
CA VAL A 153 -8.22 26.01 -3.70
C VAL A 153 -8.51 25.40 -2.33
N LEU A 154 -8.11 24.14 -2.17
CA LEU A 154 -8.25 23.43 -0.91
C LEU A 154 -7.34 24.00 0.17
N THR A 155 -7.86 24.12 1.38
CA THR A 155 -7.12 24.53 2.58
C THR A 155 -7.24 23.47 3.66
N THR A 156 -8.45 23.22 4.14
CA THR A 156 -8.73 22.13 5.07
C THR A 156 -10.00 21.44 4.65
N GLU A 157 -10.00 20.12 4.73
CA GLU A 157 -11.15 19.28 4.39
C GLU A 157 -11.38 18.25 5.50
N THR A 158 -12.64 18.07 5.91
CA THR A 158 -13.02 17.03 6.88
C THR A 158 -13.89 16.02 6.17
N LEU A 159 -13.42 14.78 6.16
CA LEU A 159 -14.01 13.68 5.43
C LEU A 159 -14.67 12.72 6.41
N ALA A 160 -15.90 12.34 6.10
CA ALA A 160 -16.62 11.35 6.87
C ALA A 160 -16.15 9.94 6.49
N LEU A 161 -15.73 9.16 7.48
CA LEU A 161 -15.44 7.74 7.34
C LEU A 161 -16.74 6.96 7.53
N GLN A 162 -17.22 6.34 6.45
CA GLN A 162 -18.36 5.44 6.53
C GLN A 162 -17.88 4.02 6.81
N LEU A 163 -18.44 3.41 7.86
CA LEU A 163 -18.16 2.03 8.25
C LEU A 163 -19.25 1.12 7.69
N ASP A 164 -18.88 -0.07 7.22
CA ASP A 164 -19.83 -1.07 6.73
C ASP A 164 -20.78 -1.53 7.85
N GLU A 165 -22.09 -1.34 7.68
CA GLU A 165 -23.11 -1.80 8.63
C GLU A 165 -23.11 -3.34 8.78
N GLY A 166 -22.71 -4.06 7.73
CA GLY A 166 -22.55 -5.52 7.71
C GLY A 166 -21.24 -6.01 8.33
N ASN A 167 -20.22 -5.13 8.45
CA ASN A 167 -18.91 -5.43 9.02
C ASN A 167 -18.46 -4.31 9.98
N ARG A 168 -19.17 -4.20 11.10
CA ARG A 168 -18.99 -3.12 12.08
C ARG A 168 -17.63 -3.21 12.78
N LEU A 169 -17.02 -2.06 13.05
CA LEU A 169 -15.82 -1.97 13.88
C LEU A 169 -16.18 -2.26 15.35
N VAL A 170 -15.72 -3.40 15.85
CA VAL A 170 -15.94 -3.84 17.23
C VAL A 170 -14.62 -3.83 17.99
N ILE A 171 -14.54 -2.99 19.01
CA ILE A 171 -13.40 -2.96 19.94
C ILE A 171 -13.71 -3.86 21.12
N ALA A 172 -12.87 -4.88 21.30
CA ALA A 172 -13.00 -5.88 22.34
C ALA A 172 -11.76 -5.91 23.24
N ARG A 173 -11.94 -6.45 24.45
CA ARG A 173 -10.84 -6.64 25.40
C ARG A 173 -9.89 -7.72 24.87
N ARG A 174 -8.57 -7.49 25.02
CA ARG A 174 -7.49 -8.46 24.74
C ARG A 174 -7.45 -9.01 23.31
N ARG A 175 -8.18 -8.40 22.39
CA ARG A 175 -8.16 -8.75 20.98
C ARG A 175 -8.11 -7.46 20.17
N PRO A 176 -6.98 -7.17 19.48
CA PRO A 176 -6.89 -5.97 18.68
C PRO A 176 -7.93 -6.00 17.55
N ALA A 177 -8.43 -4.84 17.15
CA ALA A 177 -9.16 -4.67 15.89
C ALA A 177 -8.22 -4.05 14.87
N LEU A 178 -8.12 -4.62 13.67
CA LEU A 178 -7.40 -3.99 12.56
C LEU A 178 -8.37 -3.12 11.76
N PHE A 179 -8.02 -1.86 11.60
CA PHE A 179 -8.77 -0.87 10.88
C PHE A 179 -7.85 -0.16 9.90
N GLU A 180 -8.09 -0.32 8.61
CA GLU A 180 -7.31 0.32 7.56
C GLU A 180 -8.12 1.44 6.88
N ILE A 181 -7.44 2.55 6.62
CA ILE A 181 -7.95 3.62 5.78
C ILE A 181 -7.24 3.56 4.43
N ASP A 182 -8.03 3.32 3.39
CA ASP A 182 -7.61 3.34 1.99
C ASP A 182 -8.04 4.68 1.38
N PHE A 183 -7.07 5.55 1.10
CA PHE A 183 -7.31 6.86 0.51
C PHE A 183 -7.68 6.79 -0.97
N ASN A 184 -7.28 5.70 -1.64
CA ASN A 184 -7.43 5.46 -3.06
C ASN A 184 -7.30 6.76 -3.89
N LEU A 185 -6.08 7.32 -3.90
CA LEU A 185 -5.82 8.62 -4.53
C LEU A 185 -6.30 8.68 -5.99
N ALA A 186 -6.21 7.57 -6.73
CA ALA A 186 -6.69 7.48 -8.11
C ALA A 186 -8.21 7.69 -8.24
N ALA A 187 -9.01 7.19 -7.29
CA ALA A 187 -10.46 7.43 -7.30
C ALA A 187 -10.85 8.79 -6.73
N SER A 188 -9.95 9.41 -5.96
CA SER A 188 -10.19 10.65 -5.23
C SER A 188 -9.86 11.91 -6.04
N HIS A 189 -9.23 11.80 -7.22
CA HIS A 189 -8.70 12.96 -7.94
C HIS A 189 -8.90 12.88 -9.44
N THR A 190 -9.03 14.04 -10.07
CA THR A 190 -8.88 14.21 -11.51
C THR A 190 -7.74 15.19 -11.78
N VAL A 191 -6.77 14.78 -12.61
CA VAL A 191 -5.58 15.57 -12.92
C VAL A 191 -5.74 16.23 -14.29
N ASN A 192 -5.68 17.56 -14.34
CA ASN A 192 -5.62 18.33 -15.57
C ASN A 192 -4.16 18.72 -15.88
N LEU A 193 -3.48 17.90 -16.68
CA LEU A 193 -2.10 18.16 -17.07
C LEU A 193 -1.94 19.33 -18.06
N GLU A 194 -3.02 19.82 -18.67
CA GLU A 194 -2.97 20.87 -19.70
C GLU A 194 -3.08 22.29 -19.12
N SER A 195 -3.46 22.44 -17.84
CA SER A 195 -3.50 23.73 -17.17
C SER A 195 -2.10 24.23 -16.72
N ASP A 196 -2.00 25.54 -16.45
CA ASP A 196 -0.80 26.19 -15.91
C ASP A 196 -1.20 27.18 -14.79
N PRO A 197 -0.98 26.84 -13.49
CA PRO A 197 -0.36 25.61 -13.01
C PRO A 197 -1.21 24.36 -13.29
N ILE A 198 -0.61 23.16 -13.19
CA ILE A 198 -1.37 21.90 -13.23
C ILE A 198 -2.42 21.91 -12.13
N GLU A 199 -3.65 21.57 -12.47
CA GLU A 199 -4.79 21.56 -11.54
C GLU A 199 -5.15 20.12 -11.21
N VAL A 200 -5.34 19.83 -9.92
CA VAL A 200 -5.83 18.56 -9.42
C VAL A 200 -7.13 18.82 -8.68
N THR A 201 -8.23 18.43 -9.29
CA THR A 201 -9.55 18.52 -8.68
C THR A 201 -9.72 17.31 -7.76
N THR A 202 -10.01 17.60 -6.51
CA THR A 202 -10.10 16.64 -5.43
C THR A 202 -11.55 16.40 -5.10
N GLU A 203 -11.88 15.13 -5.05
CA GLU A 203 -13.16 14.65 -4.57
C GLU A 203 -12.92 13.37 -3.76
N PRO A 204 -12.63 13.50 -2.46
CA PRO A 204 -12.09 12.38 -1.71
C PRO A 204 -13.03 11.19 -1.67
N TYR A 205 -12.46 10.04 -1.99
CA TYR A 205 -13.06 8.74 -1.95
C TYR A 205 -12.27 7.87 -0.96
N ILE A 206 -12.49 8.12 0.32
CA ILE A 206 -11.85 7.37 1.41
C ILE A 206 -12.73 6.19 1.78
N ILE A 207 -12.14 4.99 1.76
CA ILE A 207 -12.77 3.79 2.30
C ILE A 207 -12.10 3.41 3.61
N ALA A 208 -12.94 3.14 4.61
CA ALA A 208 -12.52 2.57 5.87
C ALA A 208 -12.88 1.08 5.91
N GLU A 209 -11.88 0.20 6.03
CA GLU A 209 -12.05 -1.26 6.09
C GLU A 209 -11.73 -1.81 7.48
N VAL A 210 -12.62 -2.68 7.98
CA VAL A 210 -12.38 -3.47 9.18
C VAL A 210 -11.93 -4.85 8.77
N ASP A 211 -10.75 -5.28 9.22
CA ASP A 211 -10.11 -6.53 8.81
C ASP A 211 -10.08 -6.67 7.26
N PRO A 212 -9.28 -5.84 6.58
CA PRO A 212 -9.25 -5.72 5.13
C PRO A 212 -9.06 -7.08 4.46
N ILE A 213 -9.75 -7.26 3.33
CA ILE A 213 -9.71 -8.52 2.58
C ILE A 213 -8.34 -8.71 1.89
N ILE A 214 -7.63 -7.60 1.66
CA ILE A 214 -6.34 -7.54 0.99
C ILE A 214 -5.30 -7.11 2.03
N ASN A 215 -4.39 -8.00 2.39
CA ASN A 215 -3.28 -7.65 3.26
C ASN A 215 -2.07 -7.25 2.41
N LYS A 216 -1.60 -6.02 2.59
CA LYS A 216 -0.25 -5.61 2.18
C LYS A 216 0.76 -5.97 3.27
N GLU A 217 2.03 -5.86 2.93
CA GLU A 217 3.08 -5.83 3.94
C GLU A 217 2.89 -4.61 4.82
N PHE A 218 2.96 -4.80 6.14
CA PHE A 218 2.92 -3.73 7.12
C PHE A 218 4.32 -3.17 7.35
N ARG A 219 4.40 -1.85 7.35
CA ARG A 219 5.53 -1.10 7.86
C ARG A 219 5.20 -0.60 9.25
N VAL A 220 6.04 -0.94 10.22
CA VAL A 220 5.93 -0.44 11.60
C VAL A 220 7.24 0.25 11.95
N ARG A 221 7.14 1.44 12.55
CA ARG A 221 8.30 2.29 12.84
C ARG A 221 8.25 2.82 14.24
N GLY A 222 9.42 2.97 14.86
CA GLY A 222 9.60 3.70 16.10
C GLY A 222 10.73 3.16 16.98
N PRO A 223 10.88 3.68 18.21
CA PRO A 223 11.96 3.26 19.09
C PRO A 223 11.71 1.85 19.66
N LEU A 224 12.79 1.08 19.78
CA LEU A 224 12.84 -0.21 20.46
C LEU A 224 12.54 -0.03 21.96
N ILE A 225 11.60 -0.81 22.48
CA ILE A 225 11.24 -0.83 23.90
C ILE A 225 12.01 -1.96 24.60
N ARG A 226 11.88 -3.19 24.10
CA ARG A 226 12.50 -4.38 24.67
C ARG A 226 12.62 -5.50 23.64
N VAL A 227 13.46 -6.48 23.95
CA VAL A 227 13.62 -7.72 23.20
C VAL A 227 13.40 -8.90 24.13
N ASP A 228 12.64 -9.90 23.69
CA ASP A 228 12.50 -11.18 24.35
C ASP A 228 13.00 -12.29 23.41
N GLU A 229 14.25 -12.72 23.64
CA GLU A 229 14.87 -13.78 22.85
C GLU A 229 14.20 -15.14 23.08
N ALA A 230 13.61 -15.38 24.25
CA ALA A 230 13.02 -16.67 24.59
C ALA A 230 11.69 -16.90 23.86
N GLU A 231 10.90 -15.83 23.72
CA GLU A 231 9.63 -15.84 22.99
C GLU A 231 9.76 -15.36 21.53
N SER A 232 10.99 -15.08 21.08
CA SER A 232 11.33 -14.69 19.70
C SER A 232 10.60 -13.45 19.19
N TYR A 233 10.45 -12.43 20.05
CA TYR A 233 9.86 -11.15 19.65
C TYR A 233 10.61 -9.95 20.22
N PHE A 234 10.35 -8.79 19.65
CA PHE A 234 10.74 -7.51 20.22
C PHE A 234 9.57 -6.53 20.14
N ARG A 235 9.63 -5.46 20.92
CA ARG A 235 8.53 -4.50 21.01
C ARG A 235 8.97 -3.13 20.56
N ILE A 236 8.19 -2.51 19.68
CA ILE A 236 8.38 -1.14 19.19
C ILE A 236 7.29 -0.24 19.73
N ALA A 237 7.65 1.00 20.11
CA ALA A 237 6.69 2.08 20.30
C ALA A 237 6.33 2.68 18.94
N VAL A 238 5.10 2.51 18.47
CA VAL A 238 4.63 3.00 17.17
C VAL A 238 4.78 4.52 17.09
N ARG A 239 5.62 4.95 16.15
CA ARG A 239 6.00 6.32 15.87
C ARG A 239 6.30 6.48 14.37
N PRO A 240 5.27 6.53 13.53
CA PRO A 240 5.39 6.76 12.09
C PRO A 240 5.74 8.23 11.76
N PHE A 241 5.91 8.54 10.47
CA PHE A 241 6.00 9.89 9.89
C PHE A 241 7.12 10.80 10.47
N HIS A 242 8.25 10.20 10.85
CA HIS A 242 9.45 10.92 11.31
C HIS A 242 9.22 11.83 12.53
N HIS A 243 8.17 11.57 13.32
CA HIS A 243 7.96 12.28 14.57
C HIS A 243 9.12 12.03 15.55
N GLN A 244 9.50 13.04 16.31
CA GLN A 244 10.59 12.92 17.29
C GLN A 244 10.13 12.42 18.66
N SER A 245 8.83 12.54 18.99
CA SER A 245 8.36 12.33 20.36
C SER A 245 6.98 11.67 20.52
N SER A 246 6.20 11.47 19.45
CA SER A 246 4.89 10.81 19.57
C SER A 246 5.04 9.35 20.06
N ARG A 247 4.02 8.87 20.75
CA ARG A 247 3.91 7.47 21.20
C ARG A 247 2.49 7.04 20.91
N ASN A 248 2.31 6.35 19.79
CA ASN A 248 1.00 5.96 19.28
C ASN A 248 0.64 4.51 19.69
N GLY A 249 1.22 4.02 20.78
CA GLY A 249 1.02 2.68 21.30
C GLY A 249 2.21 1.77 21.02
N GLY A 250 2.21 0.55 21.57
CA GLY A 250 3.27 -0.42 21.36
C GLY A 250 2.78 -1.69 20.69
N VAL A 251 3.62 -2.31 19.87
CA VAL A 251 3.33 -3.60 19.22
C VAL A 251 4.50 -4.56 19.34
N ASN A 252 4.17 -5.85 19.47
CA ASN A 252 5.14 -6.94 19.44
C ASN A 252 5.33 -7.40 18.00
N GLU A 253 6.60 -7.45 17.59
CA GLU A 253 7.08 -7.92 16.30
C GLU A 253 7.72 -9.29 16.50
N THR A 254 7.03 -10.33 16.04
CA THR A 254 7.54 -11.71 16.12
C THR A 254 8.58 -11.94 15.05
N THR A 255 9.58 -12.75 15.34
CA THR A 255 10.68 -13.09 14.42
C THR A 255 10.77 -14.59 14.22
N ASN A 256 11.35 -15.00 13.10
CA ASN A 256 11.59 -16.41 12.78
C ASN A 256 12.97 -16.57 12.12
N ASP A 257 13.33 -17.79 11.74
CA ASP A 257 14.63 -18.11 11.15
C ASP A 257 14.89 -17.39 9.80
N ASP A 258 13.84 -16.92 9.13
CA ASP A 258 13.91 -16.22 7.83
C ASP A 258 13.90 -14.69 7.98
N THR A 259 13.73 -14.15 9.19
CA THR A 259 13.71 -12.70 9.43
C THR A 259 15.09 -12.09 9.15
N ASN A 260 15.15 -11.13 8.22
CA ASN A 260 16.39 -10.41 7.89
C ASN A 260 16.58 -9.21 8.83
N PHE A 261 17.79 -8.95 9.28
CA PHE A 261 18.11 -7.81 10.14
C PHE A 261 19.26 -7.00 9.55
N GLU A 262 19.08 -5.69 9.46
CA GLU A 262 20.15 -4.73 9.22
C GLU A 262 20.31 -3.84 10.44
N ILE A 263 21.41 -3.99 11.16
CA ILE A 263 21.66 -3.28 12.42
C ILE A 263 23.02 -2.61 12.31
N ASP A 264 23.03 -1.28 12.42
CA ASP A 264 24.21 -0.43 12.31
C ASP A 264 25.08 -0.69 11.06
N GLY A 265 24.40 -0.92 9.93
CA GLY A 265 25.03 -1.22 8.64
C GLY A 265 25.58 -2.63 8.51
N GLU A 266 25.25 -3.55 9.41
CA GLU A 266 25.64 -4.96 9.36
C GLU A 266 24.42 -5.87 9.20
N ALA A 267 24.63 -6.98 8.50
CA ALA A 267 23.58 -7.93 8.12
C ALA A 267 23.53 -9.14 9.07
N TYR A 268 22.34 -9.49 9.54
CA TYR A 268 22.07 -10.67 10.37
C TYR A 268 20.80 -11.40 9.91
N LEU A 269 20.64 -12.66 10.31
CA LEU A 269 19.50 -13.50 9.94
C LEU A 269 18.95 -14.23 11.18
N GLY A 270 17.62 -14.25 11.30
CA GLY A 270 16.89 -14.99 12.33
C GLY A 270 17.36 -14.68 13.75
N ALA A 271 17.62 -15.74 14.52
CA ALA A 271 18.01 -15.63 15.93
C ALA A 271 19.27 -14.76 16.16
N ASP A 272 20.25 -14.79 15.25
CA ASP A 272 21.47 -13.98 15.38
C ASP A 272 21.15 -12.47 15.34
N GLY A 273 20.18 -12.08 14.50
CA GLY A 273 19.72 -10.70 14.42
C GLY A 273 18.92 -10.27 15.64
N LEU A 274 18.11 -11.17 16.21
CA LEU A 274 17.39 -10.91 17.46
C LEU A 274 18.36 -10.73 18.64
N THR A 275 19.40 -11.57 18.74
CA THR A 275 20.45 -11.43 19.75
C THR A 275 21.22 -10.11 19.58
N GLN A 276 21.52 -9.71 18.34
CA GLN A 276 22.14 -8.41 18.09
C GLN A 276 21.23 -7.26 18.52
N MET A 277 19.93 -7.32 18.21
CA MET A 277 18.94 -6.34 18.69
C MET A 277 18.85 -6.29 20.22
N ALA A 278 18.94 -7.42 20.92
CA ALA A 278 18.93 -7.46 22.38
C ALA A 278 20.13 -6.74 23.01
N SER A 279 21.21 -6.53 22.26
CA SER A 279 22.37 -5.75 22.69
C SER A 279 22.20 -4.23 22.49
N MET A 280 21.19 -3.81 21.72
CA MET A 280 20.92 -2.41 21.42
C MET A 280 20.27 -1.71 22.62
N PRO A 281 20.56 -0.42 22.86
CA PRO A 281 19.89 0.35 23.90
C PRO A 281 18.38 0.48 23.66
N GLU A 282 17.60 0.59 24.75
CA GLU A 282 16.22 1.07 24.68
C GLU A 282 16.20 2.44 23.98
N GLY A 283 15.22 2.66 23.11
CA GLY A 283 15.10 3.88 22.32
C GLY A 283 15.75 3.81 20.95
N THR A 284 16.46 2.72 20.63
CA THR A 284 17.07 2.50 19.29
C THR A 284 16.02 2.65 18.19
N PRO A 285 16.21 3.55 17.21
CA PRO A 285 15.30 3.66 16.07
C PRO A 285 15.19 2.32 15.35
N THR A 286 13.96 1.88 15.08
CA THR A 286 13.68 0.59 14.44
C THR A 286 12.56 0.75 13.40
N ILE A 287 12.72 0.07 12.27
CA ILE A 287 11.70 -0.07 11.21
C ILE A 287 11.55 -1.57 10.94
N THR A 288 10.32 -2.06 10.93
CA THR A 288 10.01 -3.43 10.51
C THR A 288 9.12 -3.41 9.30
N PHE A 289 9.31 -4.42 8.47
CA PHE A 289 8.42 -4.78 7.39
C PHE A 289 7.99 -6.23 7.62
N GLY A 290 6.68 -6.47 7.65
CA GLY A 290 6.15 -7.77 8.05
C GLY A 290 4.69 -7.96 7.68
N VAL A 291 4.12 -9.06 8.15
CA VAL A 291 2.71 -9.40 7.91
C VAL A 291 1.94 -9.45 9.21
N PHE A 292 0.70 -8.97 9.20
CA PHE A 292 -0.23 -9.14 10.30
C PHE A 292 -1.06 -10.41 10.10
N ASN A 293 -0.97 -11.34 11.04
CA ASN A 293 -1.77 -12.56 11.03
C ASN A 293 -3.02 -12.39 11.90
N ARG A 294 -4.18 -12.20 11.26
CA ARG A 294 -5.46 -12.01 11.96
C ARG A 294 -5.91 -13.19 12.83
N SER A 295 -5.41 -14.41 12.57
CA SER A 295 -5.75 -15.57 13.38
C SER A 295 -4.97 -15.66 14.68
N GLU A 296 -3.78 -15.07 14.70
CA GLU A 296 -2.85 -15.03 15.83
C GLU A 296 -2.82 -13.65 16.51
N ASP A 297 -3.43 -12.65 15.86
CA ASP A 297 -3.43 -11.24 16.26
C ASP A 297 -2.00 -10.70 16.51
N SER A 298 -1.06 -11.12 15.65
CA SER A 298 0.38 -10.85 15.77
C SER A 298 1.00 -10.32 14.47
N PHE A 299 2.04 -9.49 14.61
CA PHE A 299 2.94 -9.14 13.51
C PHE A 299 4.10 -10.13 13.46
N THR A 300 4.47 -10.54 12.25
CA THR A 300 5.70 -11.32 11.98
C THR A 300 6.59 -10.54 11.02
N ALA A 301 7.79 -10.21 11.49
CA ALA A 301 8.77 -9.44 10.72
C ALA A 301 9.43 -10.31 9.63
N ILE A 302 9.45 -9.76 8.40
CA ILE A 302 10.20 -10.29 7.26
C ILE A 302 11.59 -9.62 7.21
N SER A 303 11.63 -8.32 7.48
CA SER A 303 12.87 -7.57 7.61
C SER A 303 12.80 -6.52 8.70
N VAL A 304 13.93 -6.32 9.39
CA VAL A 304 14.10 -5.36 10.48
C VAL A 304 15.32 -4.49 10.16
N VAL A 305 15.18 -3.19 10.37
CA VAL A 305 16.23 -2.20 10.21
C VAL A 305 16.35 -1.43 11.52
N ALA A 306 17.54 -1.38 12.13
CA ALA A 306 17.73 -0.74 13.44
C ALA A 306 19.02 0.08 13.53
N GLY A 307 19.02 1.05 14.45
CA GLY A 307 20.20 1.87 14.74
C GLY A 307 20.57 2.80 13.59
N SER A 308 21.85 2.88 13.22
CA SER A 308 22.34 3.77 12.16
C SER A 308 21.84 3.41 10.76
N SER A 309 21.31 2.19 10.59
CA SER A 309 20.64 1.73 9.37
C SER A 309 19.26 2.35 9.14
N VAL A 310 18.70 3.07 10.13
CA VAL A 310 17.43 3.79 10.00
C VAL A 310 17.69 5.19 9.41
N PRO A 311 17.02 5.56 8.30
CA PRO A 311 17.14 6.91 7.71
C PRO A 311 16.88 8.03 8.72
N GLY A 312 17.78 9.01 8.79
CA GLY A 312 17.70 10.13 9.71
C GLY A 312 18.14 9.84 11.15
N ALA A 313 18.61 8.63 11.46
CA ALA A 313 19.15 8.31 12.78
C ALA A 313 20.58 8.83 12.96
N GLU A 314 21.53 8.28 12.20
CA GLU A 314 22.94 8.74 12.17
C GLU A 314 23.30 9.37 10.82
N PHE A 315 22.75 8.83 9.74
CA PHE A 315 22.95 9.31 8.37
C PHE A 315 21.70 10.00 7.83
N ASP A 316 21.90 10.96 6.93
CA ASP A 316 20.81 11.42 6.06
C ASP A 316 20.39 10.26 5.14
N GLY A 317 19.11 10.23 4.77
CA GLY A 317 18.55 9.21 3.90
C GLY A 317 17.95 9.79 2.62
N ALA A 318 18.10 9.09 1.51
CA ALA A 318 17.30 9.26 0.31
C ALA A 318 16.52 7.97 0.08
N THR A 319 15.20 7.98 0.27
CA THR A 319 14.36 6.77 0.25
C THR A 319 13.34 6.80 -0.88
N GLY A 320 13.02 5.64 -1.44
CA GLY A 320 12.01 5.48 -2.50
C GLY A 320 12.49 5.84 -3.91
N GLY A 321 13.72 6.34 -4.05
CA GLY A 321 14.24 6.80 -5.33
C GLY A 321 14.55 5.68 -6.34
N VAL A 322 14.59 6.03 -7.62
CA VAL A 322 15.02 5.14 -8.71
C VAL A 322 16.21 5.73 -9.46
N VAL A 323 17.22 4.89 -9.75
CA VAL A 323 18.38 5.30 -10.56
C VAL A 323 17.96 5.53 -12.00
N ILE A 324 18.07 6.76 -12.49
CA ILE A 324 17.72 7.12 -13.88
C ILE A 324 18.93 7.21 -14.81
N ALA A 325 20.13 7.42 -14.26
CA ALA A 325 21.38 7.44 -15.02
C ALA A 325 22.55 7.12 -14.11
N ARG A 326 23.66 6.66 -14.70
CA ARG A 326 24.91 6.38 -14.00
C ARG A 326 26.10 6.88 -14.80
N ASP A 327 26.98 7.64 -14.14
CA ASP A 327 28.29 8.03 -14.68
C ASP A 327 29.39 7.63 -13.67
N GLY A 328 30.04 6.50 -13.95
CA GLY A 328 31.04 5.90 -13.05
C GLY A 328 30.46 5.60 -11.67
N ASN A 329 30.86 6.40 -10.68
CA ASN A 329 30.48 6.27 -9.28
C ASN A 329 29.42 7.30 -8.84
N THR A 330 28.88 8.06 -9.78
CA THR A 330 27.78 8.99 -9.54
C THR A 330 26.50 8.40 -10.12
N LEU A 331 25.49 8.24 -9.27
CA LEU A 331 24.14 7.84 -9.67
C LEU A 331 23.26 9.09 -9.71
N ARG A 332 22.46 9.24 -10.77
CA ARG A 332 21.37 10.20 -10.78
C ARG A 332 20.09 9.48 -10.39
N VAL A 333 19.41 9.98 -9.37
CA VAL A 333 18.22 9.35 -8.78
C VAL A 333 17.05 10.32 -8.85
N LYS A 334 15.87 9.80 -9.22
CA LYS A 334 14.62 10.56 -9.19
C LYS A 334 13.62 10.00 -8.17
N GLY A 335 12.74 10.88 -7.67
CA GLY A 335 11.62 10.53 -6.80
C GLY A 335 12.02 10.08 -5.40
N ALA A 336 13.08 10.66 -4.84
CA ALA A 336 13.55 10.29 -3.53
C ALA A 336 13.04 11.26 -2.47
N SER A 337 12.49 10.72 -1.38
CA SER A 337 12.24 11.48 -0.16
C SER A 337 13.54 11.58 0.64
N VAL A 338 13.99 12.81 0.88
CA VAL A 338 15.18 13.14 1.67
C VAL A 338 14.80 13.26 3.12
N ILE A 339 15.43 12.45 3.97
CA ILE A 339 15.25 12.46 5.41
C ILE A 339 16.56 12.91 6.05
N ARG A 340 16.56 14.09 6.65
CA ARG A 340 17.72 14.66 7.33
C ARG A 340 17.83 14.17 8.76
N THR A 341 19.05 14.13 9.28
CA THR A 341 19.33 13.80 10.69
C THR A 341 18.73 14.78 11.70
N ASP A 342 18.37 15.99 11.28
CA ASP A 342 17.65 16.97 12.10
C ASP A 342 16.12 16.76 12.13
N GLY A 343 15.62 15.76 11.40
CA GLY A 343 14.21 15.40 11.29
C GLY A 343 13.47 16.08 10.14
N GLN A 344 14.14 16.90 9.32
CA GLN A 344 13.51 17.47 8.13
C GLN A 344 13.28 16.39 7.06
N VAL A 345 12.08 16.38 6.47
CA VAL A 345 11.74 15.54 5.32
C VAL A 345 11.41 16.45 4.14
N ILE A 346 12.04 16.22 3.00
CA ILE A 346 11.86 17.00 1.76
C ILE A 346 11.72 16.04 0.59
N PHE A 347 10.77 16.28 -0.31
CA PHE A 347 10.76 15.61 -1.60
C PHE A 347 11.73 16.32 -2.56
N ASP A 348 12.61 15.55 -3.20
CA ASP A 348 13.46 16.05 -4.27
C ASP A 348 13.39 15.09 -5.46
N ASP A 349 12.91 15.60 -6.61
CA ASP A 349 12.78 14.79 -7.82
C ASP A 349 14.14 14.48 -8.46
N GLY A 350 15.27 15.03 -7.99
CA GLY A 350 16.56 14.85 -8.63
C GLY A 350 17.76 14.97 -7.68
N ILE A 351 18.23 13.83 -7.18
CA ILE A 351 19.38 13.73 -6.28
C ILE A 351 20.56 13.07 -7.00
N SER A 352 21.76 13.58 -6.74
CA SER A 352 22.99 12.93 -7.16
C SER A 352 23.61 12.16 -5.99
N ILE A 353 23.93 10.90 -6.21
CA ILE A 353 24.45 10.00 -5.18
C ILE A 353 25.86 9.57 -5.55
N ILE A 354 26.81 9.80 -4.65
CA ILE A 354 28.19 9.35 -4.79
C ILE A 354 28.35 8.04 -4.05
N VAL A 355 28.83 7.02 -4.75
CA VAL A 355 29.15 5.70 -4.17
C VAL A 355 30.65 5.40 -4.32
N ALA A 356 31.17 4.53 -3.46
CA ALA A 356 32.57 4.10 -3.50
C ALA A 356 32.68 2.60 -3.20
N ASP A 357 33.87 2.02 -3.41
CA ASP A 357 34.10 0.60 -3.10
C ASP A 357 33.90 0.27 -1.60
N THR A 358 33.88 1.29 -0.73
CA THR A 358 33.57 1.20 0.70
C THR A 358 32.07 1.27 1.01
N THR A 359 31.23 1.71 0.06
CA THR A 359 29.77 1.74 0.21
C THR A 359 29.25 0.32 0.36
N LYS A 360 28.52 0.05 1.44
CA LYS A 360 27.88 -1.26 1.63
C LYS A 360 26.65 -1.34 0.76
N VAL A 361 26.45 -2.47 0.08
CA VAL A 361 25.29 -2.70 -0.78
C VAL A 361 24.53 -3.92 -0.28
N PHE A 362 23.21 -3.76 -0.11
CA PHE A 362 22.32 -4.83 0.28
C PHE A 362 21.16 -4.94 -0.71
N LYS A 363 20.62 -6.14 -0.88
CA LYS A 363 19.27 -6.32 -1.42
C LYS A 363 18.31 -6.48 -0.27
N ASN A 364 17.22 -5.71 -0.31
CA ASN A 364 16.14 -5.90 0.66
C ASN A 364 15.65 -7.36 0.59
N ARG A 365 15.48 -8.02 1.74
CA ARG A 365 15.15 -9.46 1.88
C ARG A 365 16.19 -10.48 1.40
N ARG A 366 17.38 -10.05 0.95
CA ARG A 366 18.51 -10.91 0.58
C ARG A 366 19.82 -10.35 1.10
N ILE A 367 19.84 -10.07 2.40
CA ILE A 367 20.87 -9.24 3.01
C ILE A 367 22.23 -9.93 3.13
N THR A 368 22.26 -11.24 2.94
CA THR A 368 23.47 -12.07 3.00
C THR A 368 24.16 -12.26 1.63
N GLU A 369 23.57 -11.74 0.54
CA GLU A 369 24.25 -11.72 -0.76
C GLU A 369 25.44 -10.75 -0.71
N GLU A 370 26.61 -11.21 -1.18
CA GLU A 370 27.76 -10.33 -1.36
C GLU A 370 27.51 -9.43 -2.58
N LEU A 371 27.33 -8.14 -2.35
CA LEU A 371 27.06 -7.13 -3.38
C LEU A 371 28.09 -6.01 -3.31
N THR A 372 28.27 -5.35 -4.44
CA THR A 372 29.16 -4.21 -4.62
C THR A 372 28.42 -3.09 -5.32
N ILE A 373 29.06 -1.93 -5.46
CA ILE A 373 28.50 -0.82 -6.23
C ILE A 373 28.28 -1.16 -7.72
N ALA A 374 28.88 -2.24 -8.25
CA ALA A 374 28.65 -2.68 -9.62
C ALA A 374 27.24 -3.28 -9.81
N ASP A 375 26.60 -3.75 -8.74
CA ASP A 375 25.27 -4.36 -8.78
C ASP A 375 24.14 -3.32 -8.94
N ILE A 376 24.44 -2.03 -8.74
CA ILE A 376 23.47 -0.94 -8.86
C ILE A 376 23.40 -0.48 -10.32
N SER A 377 22.29 -0.69 -11.01
CA SER A 377 22.13 -0.30 -12.42
C SER A 377 20.98 0.69 -12.63
N VAL A 378 20.88 1.23 -13.84
CA VAL A 378 19.81 2.16 -14.24
C VAL A 378 18.48 1.42 -14.23
N GLY A 379 17.47 2.00 -13.57
CA GLY A 379 16.17 1.39 -13.34
C GLY A 379 15.99 0.81 -11.93
N GLN A 380 17.07 0.63 -11.17
CA GLN A 380 17.00 0.02 -9.84
C GLN A 380 16.41 1.01 -8.83
N SER A 381 15.37 0.60 -8.10
CA SER A 381 14.91 1.36 -6.92
C SER A 381 15.85 1.14 -5.75
N ILE A 382 16.20 2.21 -5.05
CA ILE A 382 17.16 2.20 -3.95
C ILE A 382 16.71 3.07 -2.76
N ASN A 383 17.16 2.69 -1.57
CA ASN A 383 17.26 3.57 -0.42
C ASN A 383 18.75 3.77 -0.10
N VAL A 384 19.17 5.01 0.13
CA VAL A 384 20.58 5.32 0.38
C VAL A 384 20.74 6.08 1.67
N LEU A 385 21.75 5.69 2.45
CA LEU A 385 22.19 6.38 3.66
C LEU A 385 23.57 6.97 3.43
N GLY A 386 23.77 8.21 3.82
CA GLY A 386 25.04 8.90 3.70
C GLY A 386 25.01 10.30 4.28
N ASN A 387 25.96 11.14 3.88
CA ASN A 387 25.99 12.54 4.27
C ASN A 387 25.46 13.40 3.13
N MET A 388 24.41 14.19 3.39
CA MET A 388 23.79 15.00 2.36
C MET A 388 24.34 16.44 2.40
N THR A 389 24.82 16.89 1.25
CA THR A 389 25.29 18.26 1.01
C THR A 389 24.44 18.92 -0.07
N GLN A 390 24.51 20.25 -0.15
CA GLN A 390 23.84 21.02 -1.18
C GLN A 390 24.90 21.85 -1.92
N ASP A 391 24.98 21.68 -3.24
CA ASP A 391 25.84 22.49 -4.12
C ASP A 391 24.97 23.26 -5.12
N GLY A 392 24.77 24.55 -4.85
CA GLY A 392 23.76 25.33 -5.57
C GLY A 392 22.35 24.79 -5.34
N ASP A 393 21.68 24.41 -6.42
CA ASP A 393 20.33 23.83 -6.40
C ASP A 393 20.34 22.28 -6.39
N GLU A 394 21.52 21.65 -6.46
CA GLU A 394 21.65 20.20 -6.50
C GLU A 394 21.90 19.61 -5.11
N LEU A 395 21.09 18.61 -4.74
CA LEU A 395 21.34 17.77 -3.58
C LEU A 395 22.29 16.63 -3.92
N ILE A 396 23.35 16.50 -3.14
CA ILE A 396 24.38 15.48 -3.28
C ILE A 396 24.44 14.64 -2.02
N LEU A 397 24.14 13.36 -2.12
CA LEU A 397 24.30 12.38 -1.04
C LEU A 397 25.60 11.60 -1.24
N ASP A 398 26.54 11.75 -0.31
CA ASP A 398 27.78 10.96 -0.29
C ASP A 398 27.60 9.69 0.57
N ALA A 399 27.50 8.54 -0.09
CA ALA A 399 27.35 7.23 0.52
C ALA A 399 28.68 6.46 0.63
N THR A 400 29.84 7.12 0.53
CA THR A 400 31.17 6.48 0.60
C THR A 400 31.35 5.61 1.84
N GLU A 401 30.93 6.10 3.00
CA GLU A 401 30.91 5.35 4.28
C GLU A 401 29.49 4.89 4.65
N GLY A 402 28.59 4.93 3.68
CA GLY A 402 27.17 4.73 3.84
C GLY A 402 26.69 3.38 3.31
N VAL A 403 25.38 3.30 3.07
CA VAL A 403 24.69 2.08 2.67
C VAL A 403 23.77 2.37 1.49
N VAL A 404 23.80 1.53 0.47
CA VAL A 404 22.79 1.48 -0.60
C VAL A 404 21.99 0.18 -0.44
N LYS A 405 20.68 0.31 -0.31
CA LYS A 405 19.74 -0.81 -0.25
C LYS A 405 18.96 -0.86 -1.55
N MET A 406 19.18 -1.92 -2.33
CA MET A 406 18.41 -2.22 -3.53
C MET A 406 17.03 -2.77 -3.14
N ASN A 407 15.98 -2.07 -3.53
CA ASN A 407 14.61 -2.48 -3.32
C ASN A 407 14.15 -3.44 -4.43
N ILE A 408 13.08 -4.20 -4.17
CA ILE A 408 12.38 -4.91 -5.25
C ILE A 408 11.88 -3.85 -6.23
N THR A 409 12.26 -4.04 -7.49
CA THR A 409 11.95 -3.15 -8.60
C THR A 409 10.77 -3.67 -9.40
N PHE A 410 9.84 -2.81 -9.76
CA PHE A 410 8.69 -3.16 -10.59
C PHE A 410 8.86 -2.63 -12.01
N ALA A 411 8.61 -3.49 -12.98
CA ALA A 411 8.59 -3.13 -14.39
C ALA A 411 7.27 -3.59 -15.01
N SER A 412 6.68 -2.77 -15.86
CA SER A 412 5.40 -3.06 -16.50
C SER A 412 5.51 -2.84 -17.99
N GLY A 413 4.96 -3.75 -18.78
CA GLY A 413 5.01 -3.67 -20.23
C GLY A 413 4.10 -4.69 -20.92
N HIS A 414 4.02 -4.58 -22.24
CA HIS A 414 3.32 -5.56 -23.07
C HIS A 414 4.28 -6.63 -23.53
N THR A 415 3.86 -7.89 -23.45
CA THR A 415 4.72 -9.01 -23.86
C THR A 415 5.02 -8.96 -25.36
N VAL A 416 6.30 -8.94 -25.72
CA VAL A 416 6.76 -9.10 -27.11
C VAL A 416 7.02 -10.58 -27.39
N SER A 417 7.77 -11.24 -26.51
CA SER A 417 8.07 -12.67 -26.64
C SER A 417 8.37 -13.34 -25.30
N ASN A 418 8.18 -14.66 -25.23
CA ASN A 418 8.51 -15.48 -24.07
C ASN A 418 9.01 -16.84 -24.57
N ASP A 419 10.26 -17.18 -24.29
CA ASP A 419 10.86 -18.46 -24.69
C ASP A 419 11.04 -19.45 -23.53
N GLY A 420 10.59 -19.07 -22.32
CA GLY A 420 10.67 -19.85 -21.09
C GLY A 420 11.94 -19.62 -20.26
N ALA A 421 12.96 -18.92 -20.79
CA ALA A 421 14.14 -18.48 -20.03
C ALA A 421 14.28 -16.95 -20.04
N THR A 422 13.83 -16.32 -21.13
CA THR A 422 13.75 -14.87 -21.29
C THR A 422 12.33 -14.46 -21.62
N LEU A 423 11.85 -13.43 -20.93
CA LEU A 423 10.64 -12.68 -21.25
C LEU A 423 11.06 -11.32 -21.79
N THR A 424 10.57 -10.94 -22.96
CA THR A 424 10.82 -9.64 -23.57
C THR A 424 9.55 -8.81 -23.52
N LEU A 425 9.63 -7.60 -22.98
CA LEU A 425 8.50 -6.66 -22.94
C LEU A 425 8.81 -5.39 -23.75
N ASP A 426 7.77 -4.83 -24.37
CA ASP A 426 7.69 -3.41 -24.69
C ASP A 426 7.40 -2.69 -23.37
N LEU A 427 8.44 -2.06 -22.82
CA LEU A 427 8.43 -1.48 -21.49
C LEU A 427 7.58 -0.21 -21.48
N GLN A 428 6.58 -0.15 -20.61
CA GLN A 428 5.68 0.99 -20.45
C GLN A 428 6.00 1.79 -19.19
N ALA A 429 6.48 1.11 -18.14
CA ALA A 429 6.93 1.77 -16.92
C ALA A 429 8.02 0.97 -16.20
N LEU A 430 8.95 1.68 -15.57
CA LEU A 430 9.94 1.13 -14.64
C LEU A 430 9.86 1.95 -13.36
N GLN A 431 9.51 1.29 -12.26
CA GLN A 431 9.15 1.94 -10.98
C GLN A 431 8.13 3.07 -11.13
N GLY A 432 7.07 2.80 -11.89
CA GLY A 432 5.98 3.75 -12.13
C GLY A 432 6.33 4.91 -13.07
N ARG A 433 7.58 5.00 -13.55
CA ARG A 433 8.05 6.07 -14.44
C ARG A 433 8.16 5.61 -15.88
N ARG A 434 7.95 6.53 -16.82
CA ARG A 434 8.07 6.23 -18.26
C ARG A 434 9.53 5.88 -18.62
N PRO A 435 9.75 4.91 -19.53
CA PRO A 435 11.10 4.52 -19.95
C PRO A 435 11.95 5.67 -20.50
N GLY A 436 11.32 6.67 -21.13
CA GLY A 436 12.02 7.85 -21.66
C GLY A 436 12.72 8.72 -20.61
N THR A 437 12.46 8.51 -19.32
CA THR A 437 13.14 9.19 -18.21
C THR A 437 14.52 8.60 -17.91
N PHE A 438 14.81 7.39 -18.39
CA PHE A 438 16.02 6.64 -18.07
C PHE A 438 17.07 6.75 -19.18
N ASP A 439 18.34 6.91 -18.79
CA ASP A 439 19.49 6.77 -19.69
C ASP A 439 20.11 5.39 -19.50
N PHE A 440 19.74 4.44 -20.38
CA PHE A 440 20.21 3.06 -20.34
C PHE A 440 21.65 2.87 -20.89
N SER A 441 22.36 3.96 -21.22
CA SER A 441 23.72 3.87 -21.75
C SER A 441 24.68 3.16 -20.78
N GLY A 442 25.42 2.16 -21.29
CA GLY A 442 26.39 1.38 -20.52
C GLY A 442 25.81 0.30 -19.60
N THR A 443 24.51 0.03 -19.68
CA THR A 443 23.87 -1.07 -18.92
C THR A 443 24.29 -2.46 -19.44
N GLY A 444 24.66 -2.56 -20.72
CA GLY A 444 25.09 -3.78 -21.38
C GLY A 444 26.59 -4.08 -21.29
N ILE A 445 26.95 -5.33 -21.60
CA ILE A 445 28.37 -5.74 -21.74
C ILE A 445 29.14 -4.92 -22.78
N ASP A 446 28.40 -4.34 -23.74
CA ASP A 446 28.81 -3.28 -24.63
C ASP A 446 27.57 -2.48 -25.07
N SER A 447 27.77 -1.37 -25.78
CA SER A 447 26.70 -0.44 -26.17
C SER A 447 25.64 -1.02 -27.12
N THR A 448 25.84 -2.23 -27.66
CA THR A 448 24.83 -2.93 -28.48
C THR A 448 23.87 -3.79 -27.65
N PHE A 449 24.21 -4.02 -26.38
CA PHE A 449 23.41 -4.75 -25.40
C PHE A 449 22.93 -3.84 -24.26
N ASP A 450 23.04 -2.51 -24.42
CA ASP A 450 22.36 -1.58 -23.53
C ASP A 450 20.85 -1.81 -23.63
N ALA A 451 20.15 -1.71 -22.50
CA ALA A 451 18.73 -2.03 -22.41
C ALA A 451 17.90 -1.25 -23.45
N ASP A 452 17.08 -1.99 -24.20
CA ASP A 452 16.18 -1.44 -25.23
C ASP A 452 14.75 -1.41 -24.68
N VAL A 453 14.11 -0.24 -24.69
CA VAL A 453 12.76 -0.07 -24.14
C VAL A 453 11.71 -0.86 -24.92
N ASP A 454 11.90 -1.03 -26.23
CA ASP A 454 10.96 -1.78 -27.08
C ASP A 454 11.19 -3.30 -26.97
N ASN A 455 12.33 -3.73 -26.40
CA ASN A 455 12.74 -5.13 -26.28
C ASN A 455 13.41 -5.42 -24.93
N TYR A 456 12.86 -4.90 -23.83
CA TYR A 456 13.50 -4.99 -22.52
C TYR A 456 13.49 -6.44 -22.02
N GLU A 457 14.67 -6.99 -21.72
CA GLU A 457 14.86 -8.42 -21.50
C GLU A 457 14.85 -8.78 -20.01
N PHE A 458 13.95 -9.69 -19.62
CA PHE A 458 13.85 -10.24 -18.27
C PHE A 458 14.36 -11.67 -18.26
N ASN A 459 15.37 -11.94 -17.44
CA ASN A 459 15.75 -13.29 -17.05
C ASN A 459 14.65 -13.90 -16.16
N ILE A 460 13.99 -14.93 -16.69
CA ILE A 460 12.97 -15.73 -16.01
C ILE A 460 13.41 -17.20 -15.90
N ASP A 461 14.70 -17.51 -16.06
CA ASP A 461 15.20 -18.88 -15.96
C ASP A 461 14.87 -19.50 -14.60
N GLY A 462 14.43 -20.76 -14.61
CA GLY A 462 13.94 -21.44 -13.42
C GLY A 462 12.52 -21.07 -12.97
N PHE A 463 11.84 -20.12 -13.64
CA PHE A 463 10.42 -19.82 -13.40
C PHE A 463 9.53 -20.45 -14.48
N THR A 464 8.43 -21.07 -14.07
CA THR A 464 7.37 -21.43 -15.01
C THR A 464 6.43 -20.23 -15.15
N VAL A 465 6.67 -19.41 -16.16
CA VAL A 465 5.75 -18.33 -16.56
C VAL A 465 4.77 -18.92 -17.57
N SER A 466 3.66 -19.46 -17.10
CA SER A 466 2.61 -20.05 -17.94
C SER A 466 1.49 -19.06 -18.20
N GLY A 467 0.91 -19.10 -19.41
CA GLY A 467 -0.26 -18.29 -19.75
C GLY A 467 0.09 -16.81 -19.91
N VAL A 468 1.27 -16.51 -20.45
CA VAL A 468 1.66 -15.19 -20.95
C VAL A 468 1.78 -15.31 -22.46
N GLU A 469 0.90 -14.63 -23.18
CA GLU A 469 0.86 -14.56 -24.65
C GLU A 469 1.39 -13.20 -25.14
N ALA A 470 1.59 -13.08 -26.45
CA ALA A 470 2.02 -11.81 -27.02
C ALA A 470 0.96 -10.73 -26.78
N ASN A 471 1.41 -9.51 -26.50
CA ASN A 471 0.63 -8.32 -26.15
C ASN A 471 -0.02 -8.35 -24.75
N ASP A 472 0.15 -9.42 -23.97
CA ASP A 472 -0.38 -9.47 -22.61
C ASP A 472 0.24 -8.36 -21.74
N PRO A 473 -0.57 -7.64 -20.94
CA PRO A 473 -0.07 -6.69 -19.96
C PRO A 473 0.56 -7.45 -18.80
N VAL A 474 1.85 -7.26 -18.58
CA VAL A 474 2.62 -7.97 -17.57
C VAL A 474 3.29 -6.98 -16.63
N ARG A 475 3.26 -7.26 -15.32
CA ARG A 475 4.12 -6.62 -14.32
C ARG A 475 5.10 -7.65 -13.81
N VAL A 476 6.37 -7.29 -13.84
CA VAL A 476 7.49 -8.07 -13.30
C VAL A 476 8.00 -7.37 -12.05
N SER A 477 8.31 -8.15 -11.01
CA SER A 477 9.04 -7.65 -9.85
C SER A 477 10.38 -8.38 -9.72
N GLY A 478 11.43 -7.69 -9.29
CA GLY A 478 12.75 -8.27 -9.08
C GLY A 478 13.86 -7.26 -8.94
N TYR A 479 15.04 -7.52 -9.52
CA TYR A 479 16.17 -6.59 -9.48
C TYR A 479 16.74 -6.37 -10.87
N VAL A 480 17.16 -5.15 -11.16
CA VAL A 480 17.87 -4.86 -12.41
C VAL A 480 19.19 -5.64 -12.43
N ALA A 481 19.62 -6.09 -13.61
CA ALA A 481 20.92 -6.72 -13.77
C ALA A 481 22.05 -5.76 -13.36
N PRO A 482 23.19 -6.26 -12.85
CA PRO A 482 24.34 -5.43 -12.54
C PRO A 482 24.75 -4.54 -13.73
N PHE A 483 25.31 -3.37 -13.44
CA PHE A 483 25.68 -2.42 -14.48
C PHE A 483 26.76 -3.00 -15.40
N ALA A 484 26.65 -2.74 -16.70
CA ALA A 484 27.50 -3.29 -17.75
C ALA A 484 27.49 -4.83 -17.87
N THR A 485 26.36 -5.49 -17.55
CA THR A 485 26.23 -6.95 -17.63
C THR A 485 25.06 -7.47 -18.48
N ALA A 486 24.13 -6.61 -18.92
CA ALA A 486 23.06 -7.04 -19.81
C ALA A 486 23.62 -7.62 -21.13
N PRO A 487 22.99 -8.64 -21.73
CA PRO A 487 21.66 -9.19 -21.40
C PRO A 487 21.68 -10.34 -20.37
N ALA A 488 20.57 -10.62 -19.67
CA ALA A 488 19.30 -9.88 -19.68
C ALA A 488 19.39 -8.59 -18.84
N ASP A 489 18.48 -7.65 -19.07
CA ASP A 489 18.44 -6.34 -18.38
C ASP A 489 17.96 -6.45 -16.93
N PHE A 490 17.17 -7.49 -16.62
CA PHE A 490 16.46 -7.61 -15.35
C PHE A 490 16.35 -9.06 -14.88
N ASN A 491 16.56 -9.30 -13.59
CA ASN A 491 16.38 -10.61 -12.96
C ASN A 491 15.03 -10.68 -12.25
N ALA A 492 14.09 -11.42 -12.83
CA ALA A 492 12.74 -11.53 -12.30
C ALA A 492 12.71 -12.38 -11.01
N LEU A 493 11.87 -11.96 -10.07
CA LEU A 493 11.44 -12.75 -8.91
C LEU A 493 10.00 -13.23 -9.07
N THR A 494 9.15 -12.37 -9.62
CA THR A 494 7.75 -12.69 -9.91
C THR A 494 7.37 -12.10 -11.26
N VAL A 495 6.62 -12.87 -12.04
CA VAL A 495 5.95 -12.38 -13.24
C VAL A 495 4.45 -12.55 -13.01
N ILE A 496 3.71 -11.46 -13.10
CA ILE A 496 2.26 -11.47 -12.95
C ILE A 496 1.67 -11.03 -14.29
N ASN A 497 0.92 -11.93 -14.91
CA ASN A 497 0.09 -11.58 -16.05
C ASN A 497 -1.17 -10.86 -15.54
N TYR A 498 -1.40 -9.64 -16.02
CA TYR A 498 -2.58 -8.86 -15.70
C TYR A 498 -3.73 -9.04 -16.68
N ALA A 499 -3.57 -9.86 -17.73
CA ALA A 499 -4.62 -10.19 -18.69
C ALA A 499 -5.90 -10.76 -18.03
N GLU A 500 -5.82 -11.32 -16.81
CA GLU A 500 -6.96 -11.73 -15.98
C GLU A 500 -6.88 -11.26 -14.51
N ALA A 501 -5.88 -10.43 -14.16
CA ALA A 501 -5.61 -10.03 -12.77
C ALA A 501 -6.23 -8.68 -12.39
N ARG A 502 -5.97 -8.24 -11.15
CA ARG A 502 -6.52 -7.00 -10.57
C ARG A 502 -6.26 -5.81 -11.48
N SER A 503 -7.32 -5.27 -12.03
CA SER A 503 -7.39 -4.18 -12.98
C SER A 503 -8.34 -3.13 -12.42
N GLN A 504 -8.03 -1.88 -12.68
CA GLN A 504 -8.88 -0.75 -12.32
C GLN A 504 -9.49 -0.20 -13.59
N ILE A 505 -10.76 0.20 -13.54
CA ILE A 505 -11.37 0.99 -14.61
C ILE A 505 -11.82 2.29 -13.98
N PHE A 506 -11.34 3.39 -14.55
CA PHE A 506 -11.76 4.75 -14.27
C PHE A 506 -12.49 5.28 -15.49
N VAL A 507 -13.72 5.74 -15.28
CA VAL A 507 -14.51 6.40 -16.30
C VAL A 507 -15.00 7.73 -15.77
N ASN A 508 -14.73 8.79 -16.52
CA ASN A 508 -15.32 10.10 -16.35
C ASN A 508 -16.12 10.41 -17.62
N TRP A 509 -17.44 10.51 -17.50
CA TRP A 509 -18.29 10.83 -18.64
C TRP A 509 -18.30 12.35 -18.88
N PRO A 510 -18.49 12.80 -20.13
CA PRO A 510 -18.55 14.24 -20.40
C PRO A 510 -19.79 14.86 -19.75
N ASP A 511 -19.79 16.18 -19.56
CA ASP A 511 -20.98 16.89 -19.07
C ASP A 511 -22.06 16.98 -20.17
N GLY A 512 -23.31 16.69 -19.83
CA GLY A 512 -24.46 16.90 -20.71
C GLY A 512 -25.70 16.10 -20.31
N ASP A 513 -26.89 16.66 -20.55
CA ASP A 513 -28.16 16.01 -20.22
C ASP A 513 -28.45 14.76 -21.09
N ASP A 514 -27.77 14.62 -22.23
CA ASP A 514 -27.93 13.52 -23.19
C ASP A 514 -26.91 12.37 -22.98
N VAL A 515 -26.09 12.44 -21.92
CA VAL A 515 -25.03 11.48 -21.64
C VAL A 515 -25.62 10.16 -21.14
N ILE A 516 -25.30 9.07 -21.83
CA ILE A 516 -25.72 7.73 -21.45
C ILE A 516 -24.48 7.00 -20.94
N ALA A 517 -24.38 6.82 -19.63
CA ALA A 517 -23.21 6.20 -19.02
C ALA A 517 -23.16 4.67 -19.22
N PHE A 518 -24.32 4.01 -19.12
CA PHE A 518 -24.44 2.57 -19.32
C PHE A 518 -25.42 2.27 -20.45
N SER A 519 -25.00 1.42 -21.39
CA SER A 519 -25.88 0.90 -22.44
C SER A 519 -26.85 -0.15 -21.90
N GLU A 520 -26.49 -0.82 -20.80
CA GLU A 520 -27.34 -1.77 -20.08
C GLU A 520 -26.99 -1.84 -18.59
N ILE A 521 -28.03 -1.89 -17.74
CA ILE A 521 -27.93 -2.11 -16.28
C ILE A 521 -28.81 -3.33 -15.94
N THR A 522 -28.22 -4.35 -15.33
CA THR A 522 -28.94 -5.55 -14.86
C THR A 522 -28.56 -5.87 -13.42
N SER A 523 -29.24 -6.83 -12.79
CA SER A 523 -28.88 -7.31 -11.45
C SER A 523 -27.53 -8.03 -11.39
N GLU A 524 -26.89 -8.30 -12.54
CA GLU A 524 -25.65 -9.06 -12.66
C GLU A 524 -24.57 -8.34 -13.49
N SER A 525 -24.90 -7.22 -14.15
CA SER A 525 -23.94 -6.51 -15.01
C SER A 525 -24.22 -5.02 -15.21
N LEU A 526 -23.16 -4.25 -15.49
CA LEU A 526 -23.21 -2.91 -16.09
C LEU A 526 -22.42 -2.93 -17.39
N ILE A 527 -22.98 -2.42 -18.50
CA ILE A 527 -22.24 -2.30 -19.77
C ILE A 527 -21.89 -0.82 -20.00
N ILE A 528 -20.59 -0.50 -19.95
CA ILE A 528 -20.08 0.87 -20.11
C ILE A 528 -20.38 1.35 -21.53
N ASN A 529 -20.91 2.56 -21.64
CA ASN A 529 -21.02 3.27 -22.91
C ASN A 529 -19.92 4.33 -23.02
N THR A 530 -19.05 4.17 -24.03
CA THR A 530 -17.99 5.12 -24.37
C THR A 530 -18.35 6.03 -25.55
N ASP A 531 -19.51 5.80 -26.18
CA ASP A 531 -20.01 6.58 -27.32
C ASP A 531 -20.86 7.76 -26.83
N ASN A 532 -20.17 8.77 -26.30
CA ASN A 532 -20.79 10.03 -25.89
C ASN A 532 -20.09 11.21 -26.60
N GLU A 533 -20.86 12.11 -27.19
CA GLU A 533 -20.33 13.34 -27.80
C GLU A 533 -20.04 14.37 -26.69
N GLY A 534 -18.77 14.79 -26.56
CA GLY A 534 -18.38 15.82 -25.58
C GLY A 534 -16.86 15.89 -25.40
N GLU A 535 -16.35 17.05 -25.00
CA GLU A 535 -14.94 17.21 -24.59
C GLU A 535 -14.77 16.76 -23.13
N GLY A 536 -13.60 16.20 -22.78
CA GLY A 536 -13.26 15.87 -21.39
C GLY A 536 -13.63 14.46 -20.91
N ALA A 537 -14.17 13.59 -21.76
CA ALA A 537 -14.42 12.19 -21.42
C ALA A 537 -13.10 11.43 -21.19
N VAL A 538 -13.04 10.61 -20.15
CA VAL A 538 -11.89 9.75 -19.82
C VAL A 538 -12.37 8.32 -19.66
N TYR A 539 -11.77 7.38 -20.38
CA TYR A 539 -12.12 5.97 -20.36
C TYR A 539 -10.87 5.11 -20.18
N THR A 540 -10.40 4.94 -18.95
CA THR A 540 -9.09 4.35 -18.69
C THR A 540 -9.20 3.01 -17.95
N LEU A 541 -8.58 1.98 -18.50
CA LEU A 541 -8.26 0.73 -17.84
C LEU A 541 -6.82 0.77 -17.35
N ILE A 542 -6.59 0.39 -16.10
CA ILE A 542 -5.28 0.28 -15.47
C ILE A 542 -5.01 -1.18 -15.13
N GLN A 543 -3.97 -1.76 -15.73
CA GLN A 543 -3.57 -3.15 -15.51
C GLN A 543 -2.09 -3.20 -15.15
N GLY A 544 -1.74 -3.55 -13.91
CA GLY A 544 -0.34 -3.65 -13.48
C GLY A 544 0.44 -2.35 -13.71
N GLY A 545 -0.18 -1.18 -13.57
CA GLY A 545 0.42 0.14 -13.84
C GLY A 545 0.37 0.61 -15.30
N ILE A 546 -0.07 -0.26 -16.23
CA ILE A 546 -0.27 0.09 -17.64
C ILE A 546 -1.64 0.74 -17.80
N ARG A 547 -1.72 1.87 -18.50
CA ARG A 547 -2.97 2.60 -18.79
C ARG A 547 -3.39 2.35 -20.24
N THR A 548 -4.64 1.96 -20.45
CA THR A 548 -5.21 1.67 -21.77
C THR A 548 -6.55 2.36 -21.93
N ASP A 549 -6.75 3.07 -23.04
CA ASP A 549 -8.03 3.71 -23.36
C ASP A 549 -9.05 2.67 -23.82
N ILE A 550 -10.08 2.41 -23.02
CA ILE A 550 -11.09 1.39 -23.32
C ILE A 550 -12.04 1.80 -24.44
N SER A 551 -12.07 3.09 -24.83
CA SER A 551 -12.84 3.53 -26.00
C SER A 551 -12.24 3.02 -27.32
N THR A 552 -10.98 2.56 -27.28
CA THR A 552 -10.30 1.95 -28.43
C THR A 552 -10.63 0.46 -28.61
N PHE A 553 -11.35 -0.15 -27.66
CA PHE A 553 -11.69 -1.57 -27.72
C PHE A 553 -12.78 -1.86 -28.75
N GLU A 554 -12.70 -3.02 -29.41
CA GLU A 554 -13.71 -3.45 -30.39
C GLU A 554 -15.07 -3.77 -29.73
N ASN A 555 -15.05 -4.23 -28.47
CA ASN A 555 -16.23 -4.58 -27.70
C ASN A 555 -16.39 -3.64 -26.51
N ALA A 556 -17.64 -3.30 -26.18
CA ALA A 556 -17.95 -2.54 -24.98
C ALA A 556 -17.54 -3.31 -23.71
N VAL A 557 -17.00 -2.58 -22.74
CA VAL A 557 -16.58 -3.18 -21.47
C VAL A 557 -17.79 -3.47 -20.57
N VAL A 558 -17.83 -4.68 -20.02
CA VAL A 558 -18.88 -5.17 -19.12
C VAL A 558 -18.33 -5.32 -17.71
N ILE A 559 -18.98 -4.73 -16.71
CA ILE A 559 -18.68 -4.92 -15.29
C ILE A 559 -19.63 -5.98 -14.72
N GLN A 560 -19.10 -7.03 -14.09
CA GLN A 560 -19.86 -8.09 -13.41
C GLN A 560 -19.31 -8.32 -12.01
N PRO A 561 -20.10 -8.66 -10.98
CA PRO A 561 -19.55 -8.96 -9.66
C PRO A 561 -18.74 -10.27 -9.70
N LYS A 562 -17.51 -10.26 -9.14
CA LYS A 562 -16.62 -11.44 -9.08
C LYS A 562 -17.21 -12.59 -8.26
N GLY A 563 -18.09 -12.28 -7.30
CA GLY A 563 -18.71 -13.27 -6.43
C GLY A 563 -19.87 -12.68 -5.64
N THR A 564 -20.33 -13.40 -4.62
CA THR A 564 -21.49 -12.99 -3.79
C THR A 564 -21.16 -11.91 -2.76
N ARG A 565 -19.88 -11.57 -2.59
CA ARG A 565 -19.40 -10.48 -1.73
C ARG A 565 -18.56 -9.53 -2.58
N GLY A 566 -18.87 -8.25 -2.51
CA GLY A 566 -18.07 -7.14 -3.04
C GLY A 566 -18.33 -5.88 -2.22
N LEU A 567 -17.65 -4.79 -2.56
CA LEU A 567 -17.88 -3.47 -1.98
C LEU A 567 -18.34 -2.52 -3.08
N PHE A 568 -19.64 -2.24 -3.14
CA PHE A 568 -20.23 -1.38 -4.16
C PHE A 568 -20.75 -0.12 -3.50
N THR A 569 -20.45 1.05 -4.06
CA THR A 569 -20.80 2.33 -3.45
C THR A 569 -21.41 3.27 -4.48
N ILE A 570 -22.36 4.08 -4.00
CA ILE A 570 -22.97 5.16 -4.78
C ILE A 570 -22.82 6.45 -3.97
N LYS A 571 -22.10 7.41 -4.53
CA LYS A 571 -21.97 8.77 -4.00
C LYS A 571 -23.04 9.67 -4.63
N THR A 572 -23.73 10.42 -3.78
CA THR A 572 -24.70 11.47 -4.14
C THR A 572 -24.40 12.72 -3.33
N GLU A 573 -25.06 13.84 -3.61
CA GLU A 573 -25.00 15.04 -2.75
C GLU A 573 -25.31 14.75 -1.27
N SER A 574 -26.16 13.75 -1.00
CA SER A 574 -26.58 13.38 0.36
C SER A 574 -25.56 12.51 1.12
N GLY A 575 -24.52 12.04 0.45
CA GLY A 575 -23.49 11.17 1.00
C GLY A 575 -23.23 9.91 0.17
N ILE A 576 -22.41 9.01 0.72
CA ILE A 576 -22.08 7.71 0.13
C ILE A 576 -23.05 6.66 0.71
N THR A 577 -23.49 5.72 -0.13
CA THR A 577 -24.23 4.52 0.29
C THR A 577 -23.41 3.29 -0.09
N VAL A 578 -23.24 2.35 0.84
CA VAL A 578 -22.42 1.14 0.66
C VAL A 578 -23.31 -0.09 0.56
N PHE A 579 -22.99 -0.97 -0.39
CA PHE A 579 -23.69 -2.22 -0.68
C PHE A 579 -22.70 -3.38 -0.73
N SER A 580 -23.05 -4.49 -0.09
CA SER A 580 -22.30 -5.76 -0.21
C SER A 580 -22.85 -6.70 -1.29
N ASN A 581 -24.07 -6.41 -1.79
CA ASN A 581 -24.77 -7.17 -2.83
C ASN A 581 -24.92 -6.33 -4.11
N PHE A 582 -24.55 -6.91 -5.25
CA PHE A 582 -24.55 -6.20 -6.54
C PHE A 582 -25.95 -5.91 -7.10
N ALA A 583 -26.93 -6.79 -6.84
CA ALA A 583 -28.30 -6.58 -7.30
C ALA A 583 -28.99 -5.43 -6.54
N ASP A 584 -28.71 -5.31 -5.24
CA ASP A 584 -29.21 -4.18 -4.43
C ASP A 584 -28.58 -2.86 -4.90
N PHE A 585 -27.28 -2.87 -5.18
CA PHE A 585 -26.53 -1.73 -5.73
C PHE A 585 -27.09 -1.27 -7.09
N THR A 586 -27.25 -2.17 -8.05
CA THR A 586 -27.75 -1.83 -9.40
C THR A 586 -29.22 -1.42 -9.37
N SER A 587 -30.04 -1.99 -8.48
CA SER A 587 -31.42 -1.56 -8.26
C SER A 587 -31.50 -0.14 -7.70
N PHE A 588 -30.63 0.20 -6.75
CA PHE A 588 -30.56 1.56 -6.20
C PHE A 588 -30.03 2.56 -7.23
N LEU A 589 -29.02 2.19 -8.01
CA LEU A 589 -28.51 3.00 -9.12
C LEU A 589 -29.62 3.33 -10.11
N GLN A 590 -30.36 2.31 -10.58
CA GLN A 590 -31.45 2.50 -11.53
C GLN A 590 -32.54 3.41 -10.95
N LEU A 591 -32.90 3.24 -9.67
CA LEU A 591 -33.84 4.13 -9.00
C LEU A 591 -33.39 5.59 -9.06
N LYS A 592 -32.10 5.87 -8.83
CA LYS A 592 -31.57 7.24 -8.86
C LYS A 592 -31.55 7.83 -10.27
N LEU A 593 -31.19 7.04 -11.28
CA LEU A 593 -31.29 7.45 -12.68
C LEU A 593 -32.73 7.76 -13.09
N ASP A 594 -33.69 6.93 -12.65
CA ASP A 594 -35.12 7.16 -12.90
C ASP A 594 -35.65 8.42 -12.17
N GLU A 595 -35.05 8.78 -11.04
CA GLU A 595 -35.30 10.04 -10.30
C GLU A 595 -34.67 11.27 -10.97
N GLY A 596 -33.85 11.08 -12.01
CA GLY A 596 -33.25 12.14 -12.82
C GLY A 596 -31.79 12.48 -12.48
N SER A 597 -31.12 11.70 -11.63
CA SER A 597 -29.67 11.84 -11.43
C SER A 597 -28.89 11.44 -12.68
N VAL A 598 -27.74 12.07 -12.90
CA VAL A 598 -26.83 11.76 -14.00
C VAL A 598 -25.56 11.11 -13.45
N ILE A 599 -25.01 10.10 -14.13
CA ILE A 599 -23.72 9.55 -13.72
C ILE A 599 -22.60 10.48 -14.15
N ASP A 600 -21.73 10.79 -13.20
CA ASP A 600 -20.56 11.63 -13.41
C ASP A 600 -19.32 10.75 -13.67
N LEU A 601 -19.05 9.86 -12.72
CA LEU A 601 -17.81 9.12 -12.64
C LEU A 601 -18.05 7.70 -12.14
N MET A 602 -17.24 6.77 -12.62
CA MET A 602 -17.16 5.40 -12.10
C MET A 602 -15.72 4.99 -11.87
N HIS A 603 -15.45 4.40 -10.72
CA HIS A 603 -14.23 3.68 -10.42
C HIS A 603 -14.55 2.22 -10.12
N THR A 604 -13.78 1.30 -10.70
CA THR A 604 -14.04 -0.13 -10.62
C THR A 604 -12.75 -0.88 -10.37
N ASN A 605 -12.73 -1.80 -9.42
CA ASN A 605 -11.60 -2.68 -9.16
C ASN A 605 -12.04 -4.13 -9.32
N GLY A 606 -11.34 -4.92 -10.12
CA GLY A 606 -11.71 -6.32 -10.37
C GLY A 606 -10.69 -7.07 -11.20
N GLY A 607 -10.98 -8.30 -11.63
CA GLY A 607 -10.19 -8.96 -12.67
C GLY A 607 -10.71 -8.58 -14.05
N PHE A 608 -9.89 -8.05 -14.95
CA PHE A 608 -10.33 -7.73 -16.32
C PHE A 608 -9.80 -8.76 -17.31
N SER A 609 -10.61 -9.17 -18.29
CA SER A 609 -10.23 -10.06 -19.38
C SER A 609 -10.34 -9.32 -20.71
N LEU A 610 -9.22 -9.17 -21.43
CA LEU A 610 -9.18 -8.51 -22.75
C LEU A 610 -10.03 -9.27 -23.78
N ASP A 611 -9.95 -10.60 -23.79
CA ASP A 611 -10.69 -11.47 -24.72
C ASP A 611 -12.21 -11.29 -24.63
N SER A 612 -12.73 -11.16 -23.40
CA SER A 612 -14.17 -11.03 -23.16
C SER A 612 -14.62 -9.58 -22.98
N SER A 613 -13.68 -8.66 -22.77
CA SER A 613 -13.94 -7.28 -22.33
C SER A 613 -14.78 -7.21 -21.05
N ILE A 614 -14.64 -8.21 -20.16
CA ILE A 614 -15.37 -8.30 -18.89
C ILE A 614 -14.44 -7.97 -17.72
N LEU A 615 -14.87 -7.04 -16.85
CA LEU A 615 -14.31 -6.81 -15.53
C LEU A 615 -15.14 -7.53 -14.45
N SER A 616 -14.56 -8.55 -13.83
CA SER A 616 -15.05 -9.22 -12.62
C SER A 616 -14.77 -8.37 -11.37
N ALA A 617 -15.67 -7.46 -11.03
CA ALA A 617 -15.58 -6.45 -9.99
C ALA A 617 -15.62 -7.03 -8.57
N VAL A 618 -14.67 -6.56 -7.76
CA VAL A 618 -14.66 -6.70 -6.30
C VAL A 618 -15.10 -5.39 -5.64
N LYS A 619 -14.72 -4.24 -6.21
CA LYS A 619 -15.20 -2.92 -5.80
C LYS A 619 -15.78 -2.15 -6.99
N VAL A 620 -16.90 -1.46 -6.79
CA VAL A 620 -17.47 -0.49 -7.76
C VAL A 620 -17.82 0.76 -6.97
N ALA A 621 -17.44 1.93 -7.47
CA ALA A 621 -17.82 3.22 -6.93
C ALA A 621 -18.41 4.04 -8.06
N ILE A 622 -19.63 4.53 -7.90
CA ILE A 622 -20.28 5.42 -8.87
C ILE A 622 -20.63 6.72 -8.19
N LYS A 623 -20.34 7.83 -8.88
CA LYS A 623 -20.79 9.17 -8.48
C LYS A 623 -21.96 9.60 -9.36
N LEU A 624 -22.98 10.15 -8.70
CA LEU A 624 -24.12 10.78 -9.34
C LEU A 624 -24.11 12.30 -9.12
N LYS A 625 -24.49 13.04 -10.16
CA LYS A 625 -24.81 14.47 -10.19
C LYS A 625 -26.33 14.68 -10.09
#